data_AF-A0A354T610-F1
#
_entry.id   AF-A0A354T610-F1
#
_cell.length_a   1.000
_cell.length_b   1.000
_cell.length_c   1.000
_cell.angle_alpha   90.00
_cell.angle_beta   90.00
_cell.angle_gamma   90.00
#
_symmetry.space_group_name_H-M   'P 1'
#
loop_
_entity.id
_entity.type
_entity.pdbx_description
1 polymer ?
#
loop_
_entity_poly.entity_id
_entity_poly.type
_entity_poly.pdbx_seq_one_letter_code
_entity_poly.pdbx_strand_id
1 'polypeptide(L)'
;MAKIPLTWDGTDSQGNALRWDSGLTWDGFLPQPNRKHMPQLRVLLGFASAADHSLEETSSSVSQKLYGNAAYATPPVTQVALDAATEAFTQAIAKAAQGGPTDTADKNSKRDDLIDLLRQLAGYVQTNCNNDLTTLLSSGFEAVSTNHASTPLLAPTIKDIVNGNSGQLVVRVGPIANAKCYEVRYALIGAGGAPGPLQNGGLFTNSRNMPINALTPGGNYQFQVRAVGGSTGYSDWSDPVSHMSL
;
A
#
# COMPACT_ATOMS: atom_id res chain seq x y z
N MET A 1 53.82 36.90 8.52
CA MET A 1 53.49 35.61 9.16
C MET A 1 53.75 34.50 8.14
N ALA A 2 54.66 33.57 8.45
CA ALA A 2 54.94 32.44 7.55
C ALA A 2 53.67 31.57 7.45
N LYS A 3 53.14 31.39 6.23
CA LYS A 3 52.06 30.42 5.99
C LYS A 3 52.64 29.03 6.16
N ILE A 4 52.32 28.37 7.27
CA ILE A 4 52.59 26.94 7.42
C ILE A 4 51.58 26.22 6.51
N PRO A 5 52.01 25.51 5.45
CA PRO A 5 51.08 24.78 4.61
C PRO A 5 50.45 23.63 5.41
N LEU A 6 49.12 23.47 5.34
CA LEU A 6 48.45 22.27 5.83
C LEU A 6 48.92 21.09 4.98
N THR A 7 49.74 20.22 5.57
CA THR A 7 50.18 18.94 4.97
C THR A 7 49.15 17.86 5.30
N TRP A 8 48.72 17.12 4.30
CA TRP A 8 47.95 15.89 4.48
C TRP A 8 48.90 14.76 4.95
N ASP A 9 48.39 13.72 5.61
CA ASP A 9 49.18 12.61 6.16
C ASP A 9 49.65 11.60 5.09
N GLY A 10 49.36 11.86 3.81
CA GLY A 10 49.86 11.07 2.68
C GLY A 10 51.24 11.52 2.17
N THR A 11 52.04 10.55 1.71
CA THR A 11 53.34 10.77 1.05
C THR A 11 53.28 10.39 -0.43
N ASP A 12 54.03 11.09 -1.28
CA ASP A 12 54.22 10.70 -2.69
C ASP A 12 55.09 9.44 -2.84
N SER A 13 55.27 8.96 -4.07
CA SER A 13 56.09 7.79 -4.39
C SER A 13 57.59 7.94 -4.10
N GLN A 14 58.02 9.14 -3.70
CA GLN A 14 59.38 9.50 -3.31
C GLN A 14 59.49 9.77 -1.80
N GLY A 15 58.39 9.60 -1.04
CA GLY A 15 58.35 9.78 0.41
C GLY A 15 58.17 11.23 0.87
N ASN A 16 57.86 12.17 -0.03
CA ASN A 16 57.63 13.57 0.35
C ASN A 16 56.16 13.77 0.76
N ALA A 17 55.91 14.64 1.74
CA ALA A 17 54.55 14.96 2.20
C ALA A 17 53.73 15.67 1.11
N LEU A 18 52.53 15.16 0.84
CA LEU A 18 51.61 15.73 -0.14
C LEU A 18 51.03 17.05 0.39
N ARG A 19 51.01 18.07 -0.48
CA ARG A 19 50.50 19.41 -0.18
C ARG A 19 49.19 19.64 -0.93
N TRP A 20 48.28 20.40 -0.32
CA TRP A 20 46.95 20.67 -0.86
C TRP A 20 46.95 21.35 -2.26
N ASP A 21 48.05 21.99 -2.64
CA ASP A 21 48.22 22.71 -3.90
C ASP A 21 48.81 21.87 -5.05
N SER A 22 49.12 20.58 -4.82
CA SER A 22 49.83 19.76 -5.80
C SER A 22 48.97 19.14 -6.91
N GLY A 23 47.82 19.72 -7.25
CA GLY A 23 47.00 19.27 -8.39
C GLY A 23 46.52 17.82 -8.29
N LEU A 24 46.30 17.32 -7.08
CA LEU A 24 45.75 15.99 -6.85
C LEU A 24 44.25 15.99 -7.16
N THR A 25 43.84 15.21 -8.16
CA THR A 25 42.42 14.92 -8.40
C THR A 25 41.99 13.76 -7.52
N TRP A 26 40.81 13.87 -6.92
CA TRP A 26 40.21 12.78 -6.16
C TRP A 26 39.29 11.97 -7.08
N ASP A 27 39.63 10.70 -7.29
CA ASP A 27 38.98 9.82 -8.28
C ASP A 27 37.81 9.00 -7.67
N GLY A 28 37.40 9.34 -6.45
CA GLY A 28 36.36 8.61 -5.72
C GLY A 28 34.94 9.02 -6.13
N PHE A 29 33.96 8.17 -5.78
CA PHE A 29 32.55 8.53 -5.83
C PHE A 29 32.21 9.33 -4.57
N LEU A 30 31.81 10.60 -4.71
CA LEU A 30 31.23 11.32 -3.58
C LEU A 30 29.94 10.59 -3.17
N PRO A 31 29.80 10.08 -1.94
CA PRO A 31 28.57 9.48 -1.49
C PRO A 31 27.48 10.56 -1.53
N GLN A 32 26.55 10.46 -2.47
CA GLN A 32 25.42 11.37 -2.51
C GLN A 32 24.57 11.11 -1.25
N PRO A 33 24.18 12.14 -0.50
CA PRO A 33 23.26 11.94 0.61
C PRO A 33 21.98 11.31 0.07
N ASN A 34 21.53 10.23 0.70
CA ASN A 34 20.22 9.65 0.40
C ASN A 34 19.17 10.76 0.52
N ARG A 35 18.57 11.16 -0.60
CA ARG A 35 17.48 12.13 -0.61
C ARG A 35 16.36 11.55 0.25
N LYS A 36 16.15 12.11 1.44
CA LYS A 36 14.98 11.76 2.25
C LYS A 36 13.75 12.14 1.45
N HIS A 37 12.99 11.13 1.01
CA HIS A 37 11.70 11.36 0.38
C HIS A 37 10.81 12.08 1.39
N MET A 38 10.50 13.34 1.16
CA MET A 38 9.54 14.06 1.99
C MET A 38 8.15 13.53 1.64
N PRO A 39 7.44 12.85 2.57
CA PRO A 39 6.11 12.38 2.30
C PRO A 39 5.22 13.59 1.97
N GLN A 40 4.56 13.52 0.82
CA GLN A 40 3.59 14.52 0.39
C GLN A 40 2.24 14.12 0.96
N LEU A 41 1.68 14.97 1.82
CA LEU A 41 0.31 14.82 2.30
C LEU A 41 -0.64 14.91 1.11
N ARG A 42 -1.61 13.99 1.08
CA ARG A 42 -2.64 13.93 0.05
C ARG A 42 -3.99 14.03 0.71
N VAL A 43 -4.93 14.67 0.03
CA VAL A 43 -6.33 14.70 0.45
C VAL A 43 -6.97 13.35 0.14
N LEU A 44 -7.74 12.81 1.07
CA LEU A 44 -8.45 11.55 0.92
C LEU A 44 -9.65 11.74 -0.03
N LEU A 45 -9.63 11.08 -1.19
CA LEU A 45 -10.70 11.13 -2.19
C LEU A 45 -11.77 10.04 -2.00
N GLY A 46 -11.81 9.40 -0.82
CA GLY A 46 -12.72 8.31 -0.49
C GLY A 46 -14.21 8.70 -0.51
N PHE A 47 -14.50 10.01 -0.41
CA PHE A 47 -15.85 10.56 -0.52
C PHE A 47 -16.54 10.21 -1.85
N ALA A 48 -15.78 10.03 -2.95
CA ALA A 48 -16.35 9.69 -4.25
C ALA A 48 -17.07 8.32 -4.25
N SER A 49 -16.58 7.38 -3.44
CA SER A 49 -17.16 6.05 -3.25
C SER A 49 -18.00 5.92 -1.97
N ALA A 50 -18.14 6.98 -1.18
CA ALA A 50 -18.84 6.94 0.10
C ALA A 50 -20.36 6.85 -0.07
N ALA A 51 -21.10 6.43 0.96
CA ALA A 51 -22.56 6.45 0.93
C ALA A 51 -23.10 7.89 0.74
N ASP A 52 -24.32 8.02 0.20
CA ASP A 52 -24.93 9.32 -0.14
C ASP A 52 -24.91 10.30 1.06
N HIS A 53 -25.33 9.86 2.25
CA HIS A 53 -25.28 10.67 3.47
C HIS A 53 -23.85 11.13 3.84
N SER A 54 -22.86 10.25 3.71
CA SER A 54 -21.47 10.60 4.02
C SER A 54 -20.90 11.62 3.05
N LEU A 55 -21.35 11.59 1.78
CA LEU A 55 -20.97 12.60 0.78
C LEU A 55 -21.56 13.97 1.12
N GLU A 56 -22.82 14.04 1.55
CA GLU A 56 -23.47 15.29 2.00
C GLU A 56 -22.78 15.88 3.24
N GLU A 57 -22.46 15.04 4.21
CA GLU A 57 -21.74 15.46 5.43
C GLU A 57 -20.35 16.00 5.08
N THR A 58 -19.63 15.32 4.18
CA THR A 58 -18.32 15.78 3.69
C THR A 58 -18.46 17.13 3.01
N SER A 59 -19.43 17.29 2.10
CA SER A 59 -19.67 18.56 1.40
C SER A 59 -19.97 19.70 2.37
N SER A 60 -20.85 19.45 3.35
CA SER A 60 -21.22 20.42 4.37
C SER A 60 -20.03 20.83 5.26
N SER A 61 -19.21 19.85 5.67
CA SER A 61 -17.97 20.11 6.43
C SER A 61 -16.99 20.97 5.64
N VAL A 62 -16.80 20.68 4.34
CA VAL A 62 -15.93 21.46 3.46
C VAL A 62 -16.48 22.88 3.27
N SER A 63 -17.79 23.05 3.03
CA SER A 63 -18.39 24.39 2.90
C SER A 63 -18.16 25.24 4.15
N GLN A 64 -18.36 24.68 5.34
CA GLN A 64 -18.19 25.41 6.61
C GLN A 64 -16.73 25.73 6.94
N LYS A 65 -15.80 24.83 6.63
CA LYS A 65 -14.40 24.95 7.07
C LYS A 65 -13.47 25.58 6.03
N LEU A 66 -13.77 25.46 4.73
CA LEU A 66 -12.90 25.98 3.68
C LEU A 66 -13.07 27.49 3.46
N TYR A 67 -14.31 27.96 3.30
CA TYR A 67 -14.59 29.33 2.82
C TYR A 67 -14.43 30.44 3.87
N GLY A 68 -14.14 30.08 5.12
CA GLY A 68 -13.75 31.00 6.19
C GLY A 68 -12.27 30.92 6.57
N ASN A 69 -11.48 30.12 5.87
CA ASN A 69 -10.10 29.80 6.26
C ASN A 69 -9.09 30.69 5.53
N ALA A 70 -8.29 31.44 6.29
CA ALA A 70 -7.27 32.33 5.75
C ALA A 70 -6.17 31.60 4.95
N ALA A 71 -5.95 30.30 5.19
CA ALA A 71 -5.03 29.49 4.41
C ALA A 71 -5.53 29.22 2.97
N TYR A 72 -6.84 29.40 2.72
CA TYR A 72 -7.52 29.05 1.48
C TYR A 72 -8.30 30.24 0.93
N ALA A 73 -7.59 31.32 0.60
CA ALA A 73 -8.20 32.60 0.22
C ALA A 73 -8.87 32.60 -1.18
N THR A 74 -8.48 31.69 -2.08
CA THR A 74 -8.91 31.70 -3.49
C THR A 74 -9.33 30.31 -3.98
N PRO A 75 -10.37 29.70 -3.38
CA PRO A 75 -10.87 28.41 -3.85
C PRO A 75 -11.39 28.51 -5.30
N PRO A 76 -11.16 27.49 -6.14
CA PRO A 76 -11.58 27.51 -7.56
C PRO A 76 -13.10 27.36 -7.75
N VAL A 77 -13.78 26.75 -6.77
CA VAL A 77 -15.23 26.65 -6.70
C VAL A 77 -15.71 27.69 -5.68
N THR A 78 -16.86 28.32 -5.92
CA THR A 78 -17.46 29.27 -4.97
C THR A 78 -18.30 28.54 -3.93
N GLN A 79 -18.43 29.11 -2.73
CA GLN A 79 -19.24 28.52 -1.66
C GLN A 79 -20.69 28.30 -2.12
N VAL A 80 -21.25 29.31 -2.79
CA VAL A 80 -22.62 29.27 -3.34
C VAL A 80 -22.80 28.12 -4.33
N ALA A 81 -21.81 27.83 -5.18
CA ALA A 81 -21.90 26.72 -6.13
C ALA A 81 -21.85 25.35 -5.42
N LEU A 82 -21.01 25.21 -4.38
CA LEU A 82 -20.94 23.98 -3.58
C LEU A 82 -22.24 23.74 -2.79
N ASP A 83 -22.77 24.78 -2.15
CA ASP A 83 -24.02 24.69 -1.37
C ASP A 83 -25.21 24.36 -2.28
N ALA A 84 -25.29 24.99 -3.45
CA ALA A 84 -26.33 24.70 -4.44
C ALA A 84 -26.25 23.26 -4.98
N ALA A 85 -25.04 22.74 -5.24
CA ALA A 85 -24.85 21.35 -5.66
C ALA A 85 -25.22 20.36 -4.55
N THR A 86 -24.91 20.70 -3.29
CA THR A 86 -25.27 19.89 -2.13
C THR A 86 -26.79 19.82 -1.97
N GLU A 87 -27.47 20.97 -2.03
CA GLU A 87 -28.93 21.03 -1.95
C GLU A 87 -29.61 20.28 -3.11
N ALA A 88 -29.10 20.43 -4.34
CA ALA A 88 -29.62 19.72 -5.51
C ALA A 88 -29.48 18.19 -5.34
N PHE A 89 -28.37 17.72 -4.78
CA PHE A 89 -28.17 16.30 -4.48
C PHE A 89 -29.13 15.81 -3.40
N THR A 90 -29.32 16.55 -2.31
CA THR A 90 -30.28 16.22 -1.24
C THR A 90 -31.71 16.11 -1.76
N GLN A 91 -32.12 17.05 -2.62
CA GLN A 91 -33.43 17.01 -3.27
C GLN A 91 -33.58 15.79 -4.21
N ALA A 92 -32.52 15.42 -4.94
CA ALA A 92 -32.53 14.25 -5.81
C ALA A 92 -32.62 12.93 -5.02
N ILE A 93 -31.96 12.83 -3.85
CA ILE A 93 -32.12 11.69 -2.92
C ILE A 93 -33.58 11.56 -2.49
N ALA A 94 -34.22 12.66 -2.09
CA ALA A 94 -35.61 12.66 -1.64
C ALA A 94 -36.60 12.23 -2.76
N LYS A 95 -36.34 12.63 -4.01
CA LYS A 95 -37.14 12.19 -5.18
C LYS A 95 -36.91 10.71 -5.49
N ALA A 96 -35.66 10.25 -5.47
CA ALA A 96 -35.33 8.85 -5.72
C ALA A 96 -35.97 7.90 -4.70
N ALA A 97 -36.29 8.37 -3.49
CA ALA A 97 -37.02 7.58 -2.49
C ALA A 97 -38.46 7.23 -2.92
N GLN A 98 -39.09 8.04 -3.78
CA GLN A 98 -40.45 7.81 -4.29
C GLN A 98 -40.47 6.79 -5.46
N GLY A 99 -39.30 6.51 -6.05
CA GLY A 99 -39.07 5.40 -6.98
C GLY A 99 -39.21 5.78 -8.46
N GLY A 100 -38.19 5.42 -9.24
CA GLY A 100 -38.20 5.56 -10.70
C GLY A 100 -36.79 5.43 -11.30
N PRO A 101 -36.61 4.77 -12.46
CA PRO A 101 -35.32 4.75 -13.15
C PRO A 101 -34.80 6.15 -13.49
N THR A 102 -35.69 7.08 -13.81
CA THR A 102 -35.37 8.48 -14.12
C THR A 102 -34.84 9.24 -12.91
N ASP A 103 -35.50 9.13 -11.75
CA ASP A 103 -35.08 9.82 -10.52
C ASP A 103 -33.78 9.22 -9.96
N THR A 104 -33.57 7.91 -10.15
CA THR A 104 -32.30 7.25 -9.82
C THR A 104 -31.16 7.75 -10.70
N ALA A 105 -31.42 7.94 -12.00
CA ALA A 105 -30.43 8.49 -12.93
C ALA A 105 -30.10 9.96 -12.62
N ASP A 106 -31.11 10.79 -12.31
CA ASP A 106 -30.92 12.19 -11.91
C ASP A 106 -30.08 12.28 -10.63
N LYS A 107 -30.39 11.48 -9.60
CA LYS A 107 -29.59 11.40 -8.36
C LYS A 107 -28.12 11.07 -8.66
N ASN A 108 -27.86 10.08 -9.52
CA ASN A 108 -26.49 9.71 -9.87
C ASN A 108 -25.77 10.84 -10.63
N SER A 109 -26.45 11.55 -11.53
CA SER A 109 -25.88 12.73 -12.19
C SER A 109 -25.53 13.83 -11.18
N LYS A 110 -26.41 14.12 -10.22
CA LYS A 110 -26.13 15.12 -9.16
C LYS A 110 -25.03 14.69 -8.21
N ARG A 111 -24.91 13.39 -7.97
CA ARG A 111 -23.79 12.82 -7.22
C ARG A 111 -22.46 13.07 -7.94
N ASP A 112 -22.40 12.82 -9.24
CA ASP A 112 -21.19 13.04 -10.04
C ASP A 112 -20.82 14.54 -10.10
N ASP A 113 -21.79 15.42 -10.31
CA ASP A 113 -21.60 16.88 -10.28
C ASP A 113 -20.97 17.34 -8.94
N LEU A 114 -21.50 16.86 -7.81
CA LEU A 114 -20.99 17.18 -6.47
C LEU A 114 -19.58 16.64 -6.25
N ILE A 115 -19.31 15.40 -6.67
CA ILE A 115 -18.00 14.77 -6.57
C ILE A 115 -16.95 15.57 -7.36
N ASP A 116 -17.29 16.06 -8.55
CA ASP A 116 -16.36 16.81 -9.38
C ASP A 116 -16.01 18.18 -8.77
N LEU A 117 -16.98 18.87 -8.16
CA LEU A 117 -16.70 20.10 -7.38
C LEU A 117 -15.80 19.80 -6.18
N LEU A 118 -16.08 18.75 -5.42
CA LEU A 118 -15.26 18.34 -4.28
C LEU A 118 -13.84 17.92 -4.69
N ARG A 119 -13.67 17.30 -5.86
CA ARG A 119 -12.34 16.96 -6.42
C ARG A 119 -11.54 18.20 -6.78
N GLN A 120 -12.17 19.21 -7.38
CA GLN A 120 -11.50 20.48 -7.68
C GLN A 120 -11.02 21.17 -6.39
N LEU A 121 -11.87 21.20 -5.37
CA LEU A 121 -11.51 21.74 -4.05
C LEU A 121 -10.44 20.91 -3.34
N ALA A 122 -10.51 19.58 -3.40
CA ALA A 122 -9.49 18.69 -2.84
C ALA A 122 -8.12 18.91 -3.51
N GLY A 123 -8.09 19.06 -4.83
CA GLY A 123 -6.88 19.40 -5.58
C GLY A 123 -6.30 20.74 -5.16
N TYR A 124 -7.15 21.76 -4.99
CA TYR A 124 -6.74 23.07 -4.48
C TYR A 124 -6.19 23.03 -3.04
N VAL A 125 -6.85 22.30 -2.15
CA VAL A 125 -6.39 22.13 -0.76
C VAL A 125 -5.03 21.45 -0.72
N GLN A 126 -4.85 20.39 -1.52
CA GLN A 126 -3.59 19.65 -1.57
C GLN A 126 -2.42 20.51 -2.07
N THR A 127 -2.65 21.45 -2.99
CA THR A 127 -1.59 22.34 -3.48
C THR A 127 -1.29 23.51 -2.53
N ASN A 128 -2.25 23.93 -1.70
CA ASN A 128 -2.11 25.10 -0.82
C ASN A 128 -1.86 24.77 0.66
N CYS A 129 -1.90 23.50 1.07
CA CYS A 129 -1.66 23.10 2.47
C CYS A 129 -0.18 23.11 2.89
N ASN A 130 0.76 23.41 1.99
CA ASN A 130 2.21 23.47 2.26
C ASN A 130 2.80 22.25 2.98
N ASN A 131 2.21 21.06 2.76
CA ASN A 131 2.56 19.82 3.46
C ASN A 131 2.41 19.88 5.00
N ASP A 132 1.56 20.78 5.50
CA ASP A 132 1.15 20.85 6.90
C ASP A 132 -0.19 20.13 7.12
N LEU A 133 -0.16 19.10 7.97
CA LEU A 133 -1.35 18.31 8.29
C LEU A 133 -2.42 19.15 8.99
N THR A 134 -2.03 20.10 9.84
CA THR A 134 -2.99 20.96 10.54
C THR A 134 -3.72 21.86 9.55
N THR A 135 -2.99 22.44 8.58
CA THR A 135 -3.58 23.26 7.54
C THR A 135 -4.48 22.44 6.60
N LEU A 136 -4.09 21.20 6.26
CA LEU A 136 -4.95 20.30 5.48
C LEU A 136 -6.26 19.98 6.22
N LEU A 137 -6.19 19.52 7.47
CA LEU A 137 -7.38 19.14 8.24
C LEU A 137 -8.31 20.33 8.53
N SER A 138 -7.75 21.55 8.60
CA SER A 138 -8.53 22.78 8.77
C SER A 138 -9.43 23.12 7.58
N SER A 139 -9.24 22.48 6.41
CA SER A 139 -10.09 22.67 5.24
C SER A 139 -11.41 21.87 5.29
N GLY A 140 -11.56 20.97 6.28
CA GLY A 140 -12.67 20.03 6.36
C GLY A 140 -12.50 18.73 5.56
N PHE A 141 -11.37 18.56 4.87
CA PHE A 141 -11.00 17.28 4.24
C PHE A 141 -10.17 16.41 5.20
N GLU A 142 -10.18 15.11 4.95
CA GLU A 142 -9.31 14.15 5.62
C GLU A 142 -8.00 13.94 4.84
N ALA A 143 -6.92 13.65 5.56
CA ALA A 143 -5.64 13.28 4.95
C ALA A 143 -5.58 11.77 4.67
N VAL A 144 -4.97 11.40 3.55
CA VAL A 144 -4.62 10.00 3.27
C VAL A 144 -3.66 9.51 4.35
N SER A 145 -3.98 8.35 4.95
CA SER A 145 -3.11 7.71 5.93
C SER A 145 -1.71 7.47 5.36
N THR A 146 -0.70 8.00 6.03
CA THR A 146 0.73 7.70 5.78
C THR A 146 1.22 6.51 6.59
N ASN A 147 0.35 5.92 7.43
CA ASN A 147 0.70 4.79 8.26
C ASN A 147 0.69 3.50 7.42
N HIS A 148 1.88 2.93 7.23
CA HIS A 148 2.09 1.62 6.61
C HIS A 148 2.57 0.59 7.64
N ALA A 149 2.28 0.79 8.93
CA ALA A 149 2.67 -0.14 9.99
C ALA A 149 2.19 -1.54 9.64
N SER A 150 3.15 -2.44 9.47
CA SER A 150 2.88 -3.83 9.17
C SER A 150 2.92 -4.61 10.47
N THR A 151 1.98 -5.53 10.65
CA THR A 151 1.93 -6.41 11.81
C THR A 151 2.70 -7.71 11.52
N PRO A 152 3.30 -8.37 12.53
CA PRO A 152 3.82 -9.72 12.36
C PRO A 152 2.70 -10.65 11.85
N LEU A 153 3.05 -11.56 10.94
CA LEU A 153 2.10 -12.54 10.41
C LEU A 153 2.12 -13.80 11.29
N LEU A 154 0.94 -14.37 11.54
CA LEU A 154 0.82 -15.67 12.22
C LEU A 154 1.28 -16.81 11.28
N ALA A 155 1.71 -17.92 11.86
CA ALA A 155 1.94 -19.14 11.09
C ALA A 155 0.61 -19.65 10.49
N PRO A 156 0.54 -19.97 9.19
CA PRO A 156 -0.67 -20.50 8.59
C PRO A 156 -0.97 -21.92 9.08
N THR A 157 -2.25 -22.28 9.08
CA THR A 157 -2.71 -23.66 9.30
C THR A 157 -3.21 -24.24 8.00
N ILE A 158 -2.65 -25.38 7.58
CA ILE A 158 -3.14 -26.17 6.45
C ILE A 158 -4.50 -26.76 6.84
N LYS A 159 -5.55 -26.42 6.10
CA LYS A 159 -6.92 -26.90 6.35
C LYS A 159 -7.16 -28.25 5.69
N ASP A 160 -6.81 -28.34 4.42
CA ASP A 160 -7.01 -29.51 3.59
C ASP A 160 -5.99 -29.51 2.44
N ILE A 161 -5.67 -30.71 1.98
CA ILE A 161 -4.92 -30.96 0.76
C ILE A 161 -5.80 -31.88 -0.07
N VAL A 162 -6.12 -31.46 -1.29
CA VAL A 162 -7.02 -32.22 -2.16
C VAL A 162 -6.31 -32.64 -3.44
N ASN A 163 -6.69 -33.80 -3.97
CA ASN A 163 -6.23 -34.24 -5.28
C ASN A 163 -6.86 -33.38 -6.38
N GLY A 164 -6.01 -32.82 -7.23
CA GLY A 164 -6.42 -32.15 -8.45
C GLY A 164 -6.36 -33.12 -9.63
N ASN A 165 -5.69 -32.70 -10.71
CA ASN A 165 -5.33 -33.60 -11.80
C ASN A 165 -4.35 -34.70 -11.35
N SER A 166 -4.14 -35.73 -12.17
CA SER A 166 -3.13 -36.76 -11.88
C SER A 166 -1.75 -36.12 -11.72
N GLY A 167 -1.06 -36.43 -10.63
CA GLY A 167 0.21 -35.80 -10.25
C GLY A 167 0.09 -34.36 -9.74
N GLN A 168 -1.11 -33.96 -9.28
CA GLN A 168 -1.36 -32.64 -8.71
C GLN A 168 -2.02 -32.73 -7.35
N LEU A 169 -1.49 -31.96 -6.40
CA LEU A 169 -2.10 -31.72 -5.09
C LEU A 169 -2.38 -30.23 -4.93
N VAL A 170 -3.57 -29.88 -4.44
CA VAL A 170 -3.96 -28.49 -4.17
C VAL A 170 -3.98 -28.28 -2.66
N VAL A 171 -3.04 -27.47 -2.17
CA VAL A 171 -2.94 -27.11 -0.76
C VAL A 171 -3.87 -25.95 -0.46
N ARG A 172 -4.61 -26.04 0.66
CA ARG A 172 -5.51 -24.99 1.12
C ARG A 172 -5.23 -24.62 2.57
N VAL A 173 -5.23 -23.33 2.83
CA VAL A 173 -4.81 -22.71 4.10
C VAL A 173 -5.86 -21.69 4.55
N GLY A 174 -6.00 -21.56 5.87
CA GLY A 174 -6.78 -20.48 6.47
C GLY A 174 -6.23 -19.10 6.11
N PRO A 175 -7.03 -18.17 5.59
CA PRO A 175 -6.52 -16.85 5.20
C PRO A 175 -5.99 -16.10 6.43
N ILE A 176 -4.77 -15.59 6.33
CA ILE A 176 -4.14 -14.71 7.31
C ILE A 176 -4.35 -13.26 6.87
N ALA A 177 -4.85 -12.43 7.79
CA ALA A 177 -4.99 -11.00 7.56
C ALA A 177 -3.62 -10.36 7.28
N ASN A 178 -3.56 -9.46 6.30
CA ASN A 178 -2.35 -8.74 5.88
C ASN A 178 -1.25 -9.59 5.22
N ALA A 179 -1.48 -10.88 4.96
CA ALA A 179 -0.58 -11.70 4.14
C ALA A 179 -0.68 -11.27 2.66
N LYS A 180 0.46 -11.04 2.00
CA LYS A 180 0.49 -10.69 0.56
C LYS A 180 0.37 -11.91 -0.32
N CYS A 181 1.04 -12.99 0.08
CA CYS A 181 0.98 -14.30 -0.55
C CYS A 181 1.42 -15.39 0.44
N TYR A 182 1.38 -16.63 0.00
CA TYR A 182 1.77 -17.83 0.73
C TYR A 182 2.86 -18.54 -0.03
N GLU A 183 3.87 -19.01 0.68
CA GLU A 183 4.94 -19.84 0.13
C GLU A 183 4.72 -21.27 0.59
N VAL A 184 4.72 -22.21 -0.36
CA VAL A 184 4.58 -23.64 -0.09
C VAL A 184 5.94 -24.30 -0.25
N ARG A 185 6.28 -25.22 0.67
CA ARG A 185 7.37 -26.18 0.48
C ARG A 185 6.85 -27.59 0.68
N TYR A 186 7.46 -28.56 0.01
CA TYR A 186 7.04 -29.95 0.09
C TYR A 186 8.22 -30.90 0.01
N ALA A 187 8.05 -32.12 0.52
CA ALA A 187 9.04 -33.19 0.40
C ALA A 187 8.33 -34.53 0.18
N LEU A 188 8.91 -35.39 -0.66
CA LEU A 188 8.47 -36.79 -0.79
C LEU A 188 8.86 -37.55 0.48
N ILE A 189 7.94 -38.29 1.06
CA ILE A 189 8.18 -39.17 2.21
C ILE A 189 8.71 -40.50 1.69
N GLY A 190 9.94 -40.84 2.06
CA GLY A 190 10.61 -42.07 1.65
C GLY A 190 10.12 -43.31 2.38
N ALA A 191 10.56 -44.48 1.92
CA ALA A 191 10.35 -45.74 2.64
C ALA A 191 10.99 -45.64 4.04
N GLY A 192 10.17 -45.73 5.09
CA GLY A 192 10.58 -45.51 6.49
C GLY A 192 10.06 -44.24 7.13
N GLY A 193 9.28 -43.41 6.43
CA GLY A 193 8.56 -42.27 7.00
C GLY A 193 9.40 -40.99 7.15
N ALA A 194 10.66 -41.00 6.72
CA ALA A 194 11.50 -39.81 6.73
C ALA A 194 11.21 -38.91 5.50
N PRO A 195 11.04 -37.58 5.68
CA PRO A 195 10.94 -36.64 4.57
C PRO A 195 12.26 -36.57 3.80
N GLY A 196 12.18 -36.59 2.47
CA GLY A 196 13.30 -36.32 1.58
C GLY A 196 13.68 -34.82 1.54
N PRO A 197 14.48 -34.40 0.55
CA PRO A 197 14.89 -33.00 0.43
C PRO A 197 13.66 -32.09 0.19
N LEU A 198 13.61 -30.98 0.93
CA LEU A 198 12.56 -29.96 0.78
C LEU A 198 12.68 -29.28 -0.58
N GLN A 199 11.55 -29.21 -1.29
CA GLN A 199 11.38 -28.56 -2.57
C GLN A 199 10.48 -27.33 -2.43
N ASN A 200 10.71 -26.33 -3.28
CA ASN A 200 9.89 -25.12 -3.33
C ASN A 200 8.63 -25.40 -4.17
N GLY A 201 7.46 -25.21 -3.57
CA GLY A 201 6.14 -25.33 -4.20
C GLY A 201 5.65 -24.04 -4.85
N GLY A 202 6.34 -22.91 -4.64
CA GLY A 202 6.03 -21.61 -5.25
C GLY A 202 5.29 -20.65 -4.31
N LEU A 203 4.98 -19.47 -4.87
CA LEU A 203 4.27 -18.39 -4.20
C LEU A 203 2.84 -18.27 -4.76
N PHE A 204 1.86 -18.17 -3.87
CA PHE A 204 0.44 -18.11 -4.22
C PHE A 204 -0.27 -16.97 -3.50
N THR A 205 -1.04 -16.16 -4.22
CA THR A 205 -1.87 -15.10 -3.61
C THR A 205 -3.21 -15.62 -3.09
N ASN A 206 -3.66 -16.78 -3.56
CA ASN A 206 -4.92 -17.40 -3.14
C ASN A 206 -4.68 -18.51 -2.11
N SER A 207 -5.13 -18.29 -0.87
CA SER A 207 -4.95 -19.26 0.22
C SER A 207 -5.72 -20.57 0.02
N ARG A 208 -6.73 -20.59 -0.85
CA ARG A 208 -7.62 -21.76 -1.07
C ARG A 208 -7.26 -22.56 -2.33
N ASN A 209 -6.28 -22.10 -3.11
CA ASN A 209 -5.93 -22.75 -4.37
C ASN A 209 -4.43 -22.60 -4.65
N MET A 210 -3.63 -23.50 -4.04
CA MET A 210 -2.19 -23.58 -4.23
C MET A 210 -1.83 -24.91 -4.91
N PRO A 211 -1.97 -25.02 -6.24
CA PRO A 211 -1.69 -26.25 -6.96
C PRO A 211 -0.19 -26.53 -7.06
N ILE A 212 0.23 -27.69 -6.56
CA ILE A 212 1.55 -28.26 -6.72
C ILE A 212 1.46 -29.33 -7.80
N ASN A 213 2.19 -29.13 -8.89
CA ASN A 213 2.11 -29.95 -10.10
C ASN A 213 3.31 -30.89 -10.24
N ALA A 214 3.20 -31.83 -11.17
CA ALA A 214 4.28 -32.76 -11.54
C ALA A 214 4.78 -33.64 -10.37
N LEU A 215 3.88 -33.96 -9.43
CA LEU A 215 4.14 -34.93 -8.37
C LEU A 215 4.02 -36.36 -8.93
N THR A 216 4.84 -37.28 -8.42
CA THR A 216 4.72 -38.71 -8.76
C THR A 216 3.43 -39.29 -8.17
N PRO A 217 2.51 -39.85 -8.99
CA PRO A 217 1.32 -40.54 -8.50
C PRO A 217 1.68 -41.71 -7.56
N GLY A 218 0.89 -41.90 -6.50
CA GLY A 218 1.16 -42.88 -5.44
C GLY A 218 2.23 -42.46 -4.43
N GLY A 219 2.93 -41.34 -4.65
CA GLY A 219 3.87 -40.77 -3.69
C GLY A 219 3.16 -40.09 -2.52
N ASN A 220 3.62 -40.33 -1.29
CA ASN A 220 3.17 -39.61 -0.11
C ASN A 220 4.06 -38.37 0.12
N TYR A 221 3.48 -37.18 0.16
CA TYR A 221 4.21 -35.92 0.27
C TYR A 221 3.84 -35.20 1.55
N GLN A 222 4.84 -34.59 2.21
CA GLN A 222 4.66 -33.69 3.34
C GLN A 222 4.70 -32.24 2.85
N PHE A 223 3.75 -31.42 3.28
CA PHE A 223 3.63 -30.02 2.91
C PHE A 223 3.72 -29.11 4.13
N GLN A 224 4.36 -27.95 3.94
CA GLN A 224 4.36 -26.84 4.88
C GLN A 224 4.13 -25.54 4.12
N VAL A 225 3.46 -24.60 4.77
CA VAL A 225 3.17 -23.28 4.19
C VAL A 225 3.64 -22.20 5.15
N ARG A 226 4.11 -21.06 4.64
CA ARG A 226 4.30 -19.83 5.42
C ARG A 226 3.64 -18.66 4.72
N ALA A 227 3.26 -17.64 5.49
CA ALA A 227 2.75 -16.40 4.93
C ALA A 227 3.91 -15.45 4.62
N VAL A 228 3.78 -14.69 3.53
CA VAL A 228 4.77 -13.71 3.07
C VAL A 228 4.17 -12.32 3.18
N GLY A 229 4.94 -11.40 3.74
CA GLY A 229 4.51 -10.04 4.07
C GLY A 229 4.68 -9.74 5.56
N GLY A 230 3.87 -8.83 6.09
CA GLY A 230 4.02 -8.38 7.47
C GLY A 230 5.29 -7.56 7.71
N SER A 231 5.51 -7.21 8.98
CA SER A 231 6.73 -6.49 9.40
C SER A 231 7.99 -7.34 9.36
N THR A 232 7.84 -8.66 9.51
CA THR A 232 8.95 -9.63 9.54
C THR A 232 9.30 -10.18 8.15
N GLY A 233 8.53 -9.83 7.11
CA GLY A 233 8.69 -10.35 5.75
C GLY A 233 8.14 -11.76 5.55
N TYR A 234 8.26 -12.62 6.56
CA TYR A 234 7.73 -13.99 6.58
C TYR A 234 7.16 -14.33 7.96
N SER A 235 6.14 -15.20 7.99
CA SER A 235 5.78 -15.93 9.22
C SER A 235 6.58 -17.22 9.36
N ASP A 236 6.44 -17.87 10.52
CA ASP A 236 6.90 -19.23 10.72
C ASP A 236 6.17 -20.21 9.80
N TRP A 237 6.83 -21.34 9.53
CA TRP A 237 6.22 -22.43 8.76
C TRP A 237 5.10 -23.09 9.56
N SER A 238 4.06 -23.53 8.85
CA SER A 238 2.98 -24.34 9.40
C SER A 238 3.50 -25.68 9.93
N ASP A 239 2.69 -26.30 10.78
CA ASP A 239 2.82 -27.73 11.05
C ASP A 239 2.76 -28.52 9.74
N PRO A 240 3.60 -29.57 9.60
CA PRO A 240 3.63 -30.36 8.39
C PRO A 240 2.40 -31.27 8.26
N VAL A 241 1.80 -31.29 7.08
CA VAL A 241 0.66 -32.17 6.76
C VAL A 241 1.03 -33.08 5.59
N SER A 242 0.73 -34.37 5.73
CA SER A 242 1.05 -35.36 4.70
C SER A 242 -0.19 -35.74 3.89
N HIS A 243 -0.02 -35.90 2.57
CA HIS A 243 -1.07 -36.35 1.67
C HIS A 243 -0.50 -37.15 0.50
N MET A 244 -1.23 -38.18 0.06
CA MET A 244 -0.83 -38.99 -1.09
C MET A 244 -1.30 -38.34 -2.40
N SER A 245 -0.41 -38.25 -3.39
CA SER A 245 -0.79 -37.85 -4.75
C SER A 245 -1.47 -39.02 -5.45
N LEU A 246 -2.56 -38.73 -6.15
CA LEU A 246 -3.24 -39.64 -7.08
C LEU A 246 -2.82 -39.33 -8.53
#